data_AF-A0A0H5RQS0-F1
#
_entry.id   AF-A0A0H5RQS0-F1
#
_cell.length_a   1.000
_cell.length_b   1.000
_cell.length_c   1.000
_cell.angle_alpha   90.00
_cell.angle_beta   90.00
_cell.angle_gamma   90.00
#
_symmetry.space_group_name_H-M   'P 1'
#
loop_
_entity.id
_entity.type
_entity.pdbx_description
1 polymer ?
#
loop_
_entity_poly.entity_id
_entity_poly.type
_entity_poly.pdbx_seq_one_letter_code
_entity_poly.pdbx_strand_id
1 'polypeptide(L)' 'MDASVFFSPEGERGRARLNREQRAKALCRDCPVLTQCRAHALTIAEPFGVWGGLSEADRNSLLDPKQSGTC' A
#
# COMPACT_ATOMS: atom_id res chain seq x y z
N MET A 1 -14.67 -10.61 1.68
CA MET A 1 -13.21 -10.43 1.73
C MET A 1 -12.84 -9.86 3.09
N ASP A 2 -11.80 -10.39 3.73
CA ASP A 2 -11.39 -10.02 5.10
C ASP A 2 -10.36 -8.88 5.10
N ALA A 3 -10.56 -7.88 5.95
CA ALA A 3 -9.70 -6.70 6.05
C ALA A 3 -8.27 -7.04 6.51
N SER A 4 -8.07 -8.20 7.16
CA SER A 4 -6.78 -8.67 7.66
C SER A 4 -5.69 -8.88 6.60
N VAL A 5 -6.05 -8.93 5.31
CA VAL A 5 -5.07 -9.02 4.22
C VAL A 5 -4.36 -7.67 3.98
N PHE A 6 -5.05 -6.58 4.28
CA PHE A 6 -4.57 -5.21 4.03
C PHE A 6 -3.86 -4.60 5.24
N PHE A 7 -4.20 -5.03 6.46
CA PHE A 7 -3.61 -4.56 7.71
C PHE A 7 -2.66 -5.60 8.30
N SER A 8 -1.51 -5.18 8.82
CA SER A 8 -0.59 -6.09 9.50
C SER A 8 -1.03 -6.41 10.92
N PRO A 9 -1.08 -7.70 11.34
CA PRO A 9 -1.01 -8.02 12.75
C PRO A 9 0.28 -7.42 13.35
N GLU A 10 0.14 -6.91 14.57
CA GLU A 10 1.25 -6.31 15.31
C GLU A 10 2.41 -7.32 15.41
N GLY A 11 3.59 -6.92 14.94
CA GLY A 11 4.81 -7.73 15.00
C GLY A 11 5.21 -8.50 13.73
N GLU A 12 4.48 -8.39 12.60
CA GLU A 12 4.93 -9.03 11.36
C GLU A 12 6.16 -8.32 10.76
N ARG A 13 7.26 -9.08 10.57
CA ARG A 13 8.55 -8.56 10.09
C ARG A 13 9.09 -9.42 8.94
N GLY A 14 9.95 -8.82 8.12
CA GLY A 14 10.71 -9.53 7.07
C GLY A 14 9.84 -10.05 5.91
N ARG A 15 10.10 -11.29 5.48
CA ARG A 15 9.49 -11.89 4.27
C ARG A 15 7.97 -12.08 4.35
N ALA A 16 7.41 -12.22 5.55
CA ALA A 16 5.97 -12.35 5.72
C ALA A 16 5.23 -11.07 5.27
N ARG A 17 5.76 -9.90 5.65
CA ARG A 17 5.22 -8.58 5.26
C ARG A 17 5.20 -8.42 3.75
N LEU A 18 6.33 -8.69 3.09
CA LEU A 18 6.45 -8.58 1.63
C LEU A 18 5.47 -9.49 0.90
N ASN A 19 5.29 -10.74 1.36
CA ASN A 19 4.34 -11.67 0.75
C ASN A 19 2.90 -11.22 0.93
N ARG A 20 2.54 -10.65 2.09
CA ARG A 20 1.20 -10.10 2.30
C ARG A 20 0.97 -8.86 1.44
N GLU A 21 1.96 -7.97 1.36
CA GLU A 21 1.90 -6.78 0.51
C GLU A 21 1.70 -7.15 -0.96
N GLN A 22 2.43 -8.14 -1.46
CA GLN A 22 2.28 -8.67 -2.82
C GLN A 22 0.89 -9.26 -3.06
N ARG A 23 0.36 -10.03 -2.11
CA ARG A 23 -1.01 -10.58 -2.17
C ARG A 23 -2.07 -9.49 -2.17
N ALA A 24 -1.96 -8.51 -1.28
CA ALA A 24 -2.88 -7.37 -1.21
C ALA A 24 -2.82 -6.56 -2.51
N LYS A 25 -1.62 -6.29 -3.05
CA LYS A 25 -1.45 -5.63 -4.35
C LYS A 25 -2.11 -6.41 -5.49
N ALA A 26 -1.97 -7.73 -5.52
CA ALA A 26 -2.61 -8.57 -6.53
C ALA A 26 -4.14 -8.48 -6.49
N LEU A 27 -4.73 -8.49 -5.29
CA LEU A 27 -6.18 -8.30 -5.10
C LEU A 27 -6.64 -6.91 -5.55
N CYS A 28 -5.83 -5.88 -5.31
CA CYS A 28 -6.16 -4.52 -5.73
C CYS A 28 -6.26 -4.39 -7.26
N ARG A 29 -5.57 -5.20 -8.07
CA ARG A 29 -5.55 -5.06 -9.55
C ARG A 29 -6.91 -5.28 -10.21
N ASP A 30 -7.78 -6.08 -9.60
CA ASP A 30 -9.13 -6.35 -10.10
C ASP A 30 -10.18 -5.36 -9.53
N CYS A 31 -9.77 -4.48 -8.62
CA CYS A 31 -10.68 -3.59 -7.92
C CYS A 31 -11.03 -2.36 -8.78
N PRO A 32 -12.32 -2.11 -9.10
CA PRO A 32 -12.73 -1.00 -9.95
C PRO A 32 -12.51 0.38 -9.31
N VAL A 33 -12.39 0.44 -7.98
CA VAL A 33 -12.17 1.67 -7.20
C VAL A 33 -10.71 1.88 -6.81
N LEU A 34 -9.76 1.16 -7.43
CA LEU A 34 -8.34 1.23 -7.09
C LEU A 34 -7.81 2.66 -7.06
N THR A 35 -8.13 3.47 -8.07
CA THR A 35 -7.67 4.85 -8.18
C THR A 35 -8.23 5.73 -7.06
N GLN A 36 -9.53 5.56 -6.74
CA GLN A 36 -10.18 6.33 -5.69
C GLN A 36 -9.68 5.94 -4.30
N CYS A 37 -9.51 4.63 -4.05
CA CYS A 37 -8.92 4.10 -2.82
C CYS A 37 -7.47 4.57 -2.63
N ARG A 38 -6.67 4.57 -3.71
CA ARG A 38 -5.30 5.10 -3.72
C ARG A 38 -5.28 6.59 -3.39
N ALA A 39 -6.11 7.39 -4.05
CA ALA A 39 -6.17 8.84 -3.83
C ALA A 39 -6.55 9.14 -2.37
N HIS A 40 -7.57 8.45 -1.85
CA HIS A 40 -7.99 8.60 -0.48
C HIS A 40 -6.86 8.28 0.50
N ALA A 41 -6.17 7.15 0.33
CA ALA A 41 -5.07 6.73 1.19
C ALA A 41 -3.84 7.66 1.16
N LEU A 42 -3.62 8.36 0.04
CA LEU A 42 -2.61 9.42 -0.06
C LEU A 42 -3.07 10.70 0.65
N THR A 43 -4.36 11.06 0.56
CA THR A 43 -4.92 12.24 1.23
C THR A 43 -4.84 12.13 2.75
N ILE A 44 -5.19 10.98 3.31
CA ILE A 44 -5.17 10.75 4.75
C ILE A 44 -3.79 10.33 5.28
N ALA A 45 -2.85 10.01 4.37
CA ALA A 45 -1.50 9.53 4.70
C ALA A 45 -1.50 8.38 5.73
N GLU A 46 -2.36 7.38 5.52
CA GLU A 46 -2.53 6.26 6.49
C GLU A 46 -1.17 5.60 6.78
N PRO A 47 -0.73 5.55 8.05
CA PRO A 47 0.65 5.16 8.38
C PRO A 47 0.95 3.68 8.14
N PHE A 48 -0.07 2.82 8.07
CA PHE A 48 0.11 1.37 7.99
C PHE A 48 -0.74 0.71 6.89
N GLY A 49 -0.32 -0.49 6.48
CA GLY A 49 -1.08 -1.35 5.58
C GLY A 49 -0.93 -1.06 4.07
N VAL A 50 -1.68 -1.84 3.28
CA VAL A 50 -1.73 -1.72 1.81
C VAL A 50 -3.05 -1.10 1.38
N TRP A 51 -2.96 -0.02 0.62
CA TRP A 51 -4.12 0.75 0.17
C TRP A 51 -4.03 1.02 -1.33
N GLY A 52 -5.08 0.71 -2.09
CA GLY A 52 -5.13 0.98 -3.54
C GLY A 52 -3.92 0.44 -4.32
N GLY A 53 -3.39 -0.72 -3.90
CA GLY A 53 -2.20 -1.35 -4.49
C GLY A 53 -0.87 -0.68 -4.14
N LEU A 54 -0.82 0.19 -3.12
CA LEU A 54 0.41 0.77 -2.58
C LEU A 54 0.65 0.27 -1.16
N SER A 55 1.88 -0.17 -0.89
CA SER A 55 2.31 -0.41 0.49
C SER A 55 2.67 0.91 1.18
N GLU A 56 2.89 0.86 2.49
CA GLU A 56 3.54 1.94 3.25
C GLU A 56 4.85 2.40 2.58
N ALA A 57 5.69 1.46 2.14
CA ALA A 57 6.96 1.77 1.49
C ALA A 57 6.76 2.47 0.14
N ASP A 58 5.84 1.99 -0.71
CA ASP A 58 5.53 2.65 -1.99
C ASP A 58 4.97 4.06 -1.77
N ARG A 59 4.11 4.25 -0.76
CA ARG A 59 3.56 5.56 -0.43
C ARG A 59 4.65 6.50 0.05
N ASN A 60 5.54 6.05 0.94
CA ASN A 60 6.68 6.84 1.38
C ASN A 60 7.59 7.24 0.20
N SER A 61 7.80 6.35 -0.78
CA SER A 61 8.55 6.70 -2.01
C SER A 61 7.84 7.72 -2.90
N LEU A 62 6.50 7.77 -2.91
CA LEU A 62 5.73 8.77 -3.66
C LEU A 62 5.68 10.13 -2.96
N LEU A 63 5.71 10.13 -1.62
CA LEU A 63 5.77 11.33 -0.79
C LEU A 63 7.19 11.92 -0.75
N ASP A 64 8.21 11.11 -1.02
CA ASP A 64 9.60 11.56 -1.08
C ASP A 64 9.82 12.40 -2.35
N PRO A 65 10.05 13.72 -2.21
CA PRO A 65 10.20 14.62 -3.36
C PRO A 65 11.48 14.34 -4.17
N LYS A 66 12.39 13.49 -3.69
CA LYS A 66 13.68 13.21 -4.34
C LYS A 66 13.55 12.22 -5.50
N GLN A 67 12.41 11.52 -5.63
CA GLN A 67 12.13 10.57 -6.72
C GLN A 67 11.38 11.21 -7.91
N SER A 68 10.78 12.41 -7.75
CA SER A 68 10.05 13.11 -8.82
C SER A 68 10.97 13.86 -9.81
N GLY A 69 12.28 13.83 -9.60
CA GLY A 69 13.28 14.45 -10.46
C GLY A 69 14.08 13.39 -11.20
N THR A 70 13.48 12.76 -12.21
CA THR A 70 14.29 12.17 -13.28
C THR A 70 14.89 13.35 -14.06
N CYS A 71 16.20 13.55 -13.93
CA CYS A 71 16.98 14.37 -14.85
C CYS A 71 16.99 13.77 -16.25
#